data_AF-A0A521S5V6-F1
#
_entry.id   AF-A0A521S5V6-F1
#
_cell.length_a   1.000
_cell.length_b   1.000
_cell.length_c   1.000
_cell.angle_alpha   90.00
_cell.angle_beta   90.00
_cell.angle_gamma   90.00
#
_symmetry.space_group_name_H-M   'P 1'
#
loop_
_entity.id
_entity.type
_entity.pdbx_description
1 polymer ?
#
loop_
_entity_poly.entity_id
_entity_poly.type
_entity_poly.pdbx_seq_one_letter_code
_entity_poly.pdbx_strand_id
1 'polypeptide(L)'
;MSESESQIQPHFRFSDLREWIREAERLGELRTVLGASWQEEIGLAADVVVPADDGPAVLFDEVPGCPKGFRLIINVFAGKRRNMTLGFPNHLSKQELSQAFFEHYLKKQQRIAPTLVDDGAVFENTLTGEEVDVTKFPTPIWHVHDGGRYIGTGCFSVTMDPDERWVNAGCYRAMIHDRKSVSLLMVPGKHGHVHR
;
A
#
# COMPACT_ATOMS: atom_id res chain seq x y z
N MET A 1 7.23 14.32 41.23
CA MET A 1 5.80 14.35 40.91
C MET A 1 5.61 13.53 39.65
N SER A 2 5.24 12.26 39.82
CA SER A 2 4.93 11.33 38.74
C SER A 2 3.44 11.40 38.45
N GLU A 3 3.08 12.19 37.46
CA GLU A 3 1.76 12.08 36.83
C GLU A 3 1.97 11.36 35.50
N SER A 4 1.18 10.30 35.32
CA SER A 4 1.21 9.41 34.18
C SER A 4 1.02 10.18 32.88
N GLU A 5 2.11 10.34 32.10
CA GLU A 5 1.95 10.48 30.66
C GLU A 5 1.18 9.23 30.21
N SER A 6 -0.09 9.41 29.82
CA SER A 6 -0.85 8.32 29.22
C SER A 6 -0.11 7.92 27.94
N GLN A 7 0.73 6.90 28.04
CA GLN A 7 1.53 6.41 26.93
C GLN A 7 0.56 6.05 25.80
N ILE A 8 0.60 6.80 24.71
CA ILE A 8 -0.31 6.64 23.57
C ILE A 8 -0.06 5.26 22.97
N GLN A 9 -0.88 4.28 23.32
CA GLN A 9 -0.72 2.92 22.82
C GLN A 9 -1.33 2.78 21.41
N PRO A 10 -0.61 2.17 20.46
CA PRO A 10 -1.19 1.86 19.16
C PRO A 10 -2.26 0.76 19.30
N HIS A 11 -3.37 0.95 18.61
CA HIS A 11 -4.46 -0.01 18.47
C HIS A 11 -5.04 0.07 17.05
N PHE A 12 -4.80 -0.98 16.26
CA PHE A 12 -5.39 -1.12 14.93
C PHE A 12 -6.87 -1.53 15.03
N ARG A 13 -7.74 -0.85 14.29
CA ARG A 13 -9.18 -1.17 14.17
C ARG A 13 -9.52 -2.06 12.96
N PHE A 14 -8.49 -2.47 12.23
CA PHE A 14 -8.59 -3.25 11.01
C PHE A 14 -7.47 -4.29 11.01
N SER A 15 -7.72 -5.43 10.38
CA SER A 15 -6.75 -6.51 10.24
C SER A 15 -6.23 -6.65 8.81
N ASP A 16 -6.89 -5.99 7.84
CA ASP A 16 -6.50 -6.00 6.44
C ASP A 16 -6.94 -4.73 5.69
N LEU A 17 -6.60 -4.64 4.40
CA LEU A 17 -6.95 -3.50 3.54
C LEU A 17 -8.47 -3.36 3.32
N ARG A 18 -9.24 -4.45 3.34
CA ARG A 18 -10.69 -4.41 3.14
C ARG A 18 -11.37 -3.75 4.33
N GLU A 19 -10.93 -4.09 5.54
CA GLU A 19 -11.33 -3.42 6.78
C GLU A 19 -10.83 -1.98 6.84
N TRP A 20 -9.58 -1.73 6.43
CA TRP A 20 -9.05 -0.38 6.38
C TRP A 20 -9.90 0.54 5.49
N ILE A 21 -10.34 0.06 4.32
CA ILE A 21 -11.23 0.81 3.42
C ILE A 21 -12.55 1.18 4.13
N ARG A 22 -13.14 0.24 4.87
CA ARG A 22 -14.38 0.49 5.65
C ARG A 22 -14.15 1.51 6.77
N GLU A 23 -13.02 1.44 7.46
CA GLU A 23 -12.68 2.41 8.50
C GLU A 23 -12.41 3.81 7.92
N ALA A 24 -11.71 3.90 6.79
CA ALA A 24 -11.49 5.17 6.09
C ALA A 24 -12.83 5.80 5.62
N GLU A 25 -13.78 4.98 5.15
CA GLU A 25 -15.14 5.42 4.82
C GLU A 25 -15.89 5.93 6.05
N ARG A 26 -15.85 5.20 7.18
CA ARG A 26 -16.46 5.64 8.46
C ARG A 26 -15.87 6.95 8.98
N LEU A 27 -14.60 7.21 8.72
CA LEU A 27 -13.95 8.48 9.06
C LEU A 27 -14.27 9.62 8.09
N GLY A 28 -14.99 9.36 6.99
CA GLY A 28 -15.27 10.35 5.95
C GLY A 28 -14.02 10.73 5.14
N GLU A 29 -12.97 9.91 5.18
CA GLU A 29 -11.66 10.14 4.58
C GLU A 29 -11.48 9.39 3.24
N LEU A 30 -12.49 8.62 2.83
CA LEU A 30 -12.53 7.88 1.57
C LEU A 30 -13.52 8.52 0.58
N ARG A 31 -13.12 8.64 -0.68
CA ARG A 31 -13.99 8.94 -1.82
C ARG A 31 -13.96 7.78 -2.81
N THR A 32 -15.11 7.47 -3.40
CA THR A 32 -15.22 6.47 -4.46
C THR A 32 -15.48 7.16 -5.78
N VAL A 33 -14.73 6.78 -6.81
CA VAL A 33 -14.88 7.28 -8.19
C VAL A 33 -15.11 6.09 -9.11
N LEU A 34 -16.15 6.17 -9.93
CA LEU A 34 -16.51 5.12 -10.88
C LEU A 34 -16.12 5.54 -12.30
N GLY A 35 -15.63 4.59 -13.09
CA GLY A 35 -15.44 4.79 -14.54
C GLY A 35 -14.20 5.59 -14.92
N ALA A 36 -13.33 5.94 -13.97
CA ALA A 36 -12.08 6.65 -14.29
C ALA A 36 -11.10 5.73 -15.03
N SER A 37 -10.57 6.21 -16.15
CA SER A 37 -9.60 5.55 -17.01
C SER A 37 -8.22 5.45 -16.37
N TRP A 38 -7.61 4.26 -16.48
CA TRP A 38 -6.22 4.04 -16.07
C TRP A 38 -5.21 4.74 -17.00
N GLN A 39 -5.60 5.06 -18.24
CA GLN A 39 -4.72 5.67 -19.25
C GLN A 39 -4.34 7.12 -18.89
N GLU A 40 -5.24 7.86 -18.24
CA GLU A 40 -5.05 9.29 -18.02
C GLU A 40 -5.69 9.78 -16.71
N GLU A 41 -7.00 9.58 -16.54
CA GLU A 41 -7.80 10.20 -15.47
C GLU A 41 -7.33 9.85 -14.07
N ILE A 42 -6.96 8.59 -13.81
CA ILE A 42 -6.46 8.15 -12.50
C ILE A 42 -5.11 8.80 -12.17
N GLY A 43 -4.21 8.93 -13.16
CA GLY A 43 -2.91 9.60 -12.98
C GLY A 43 -3.09 11.09 -12.66
N LEU A 44 -3.92 11.78 -13.44
CA LEU A 44 -4.26 13.19 -13.21
C LEU A 44 -4.93 13.41 -11.85
N ALA A 45 -5.82 12.51 -11.43
CA ALA A 45 -6.43 12.57 -10.12
C ALA A 45 -5.39 12.43 -8.99
N ALA A 46 -4.38 11.58 -9.18
CA ALA A 46 -3.28 11.45 -8.22
C ALA A 46 -2.46 12.75 -8.11
N ASP A 47 -2.16 13.41 -9.23
CA ASP A 47 -1.45 14.70 -9.25
C ASP A 47 -2.19 15.81 -8.49
N VAL A 48 -3.52 15.74 -8.41
CA VAL A 48 -4.33 16.72 -7.66
C VAL A 48 -4.48 16.33 -6.19
N VAL A 49 -4.74 15.05 -5.91
CA VAL A 49 -5.14 14.59 -4.57
C VAL A 49 -3.94 14.31 -3.65
N VAL A 50 -2.84 13.80 -4.19
CA VAL A 50 -1.68 13.37 -3.39
C VAL A 50 -0.87 14.53 -2.80
N PRO A 51 -0.67 15.68 -3.48
CA PRO A 51 0.13 16.78 -2.90
C PRO A 51 -0.51 17.44 -1.69
N ALA A 52 -1.84 17.44 -1.59
CA ALA A 52 -2.56 18.01 -0.46
C ALA A 52 -2.37 17.15 0.79
N ASP A 53 -2.00 17.77 1.92
CA ASP A 53 -1.75 17.03 3.16
C ASP A 53 -3.00 16.30 3.69
N ASP A 54 -4.18 16.85 3.42
CA ASP A 54 -5.49 16.32 3.79
C ASP A 54 -6.30 15.84 2.57
N GLY A 55 -5.66 15.67 1.40
CA GLY A 55 -6.31 15.08 0.24
C GLY A 55 -6.92 13.72 0.59
N PRO A 56 -8.10 13.35 0.06
CA PRO A 56 -8.78 12.12 0.44
C PRO A 56 -8.02 10.86 -0.02
N ALA A 57 -8.31 9.72 0.60
CA ALA A 57 -8.08 8.44 -0.08
C ALA A 57 -9.13 8.30 -1.18
N VAL A 58 -8.74 7.80 -2.35
CA VAL A 58 -9.66 7.61 -3.48
C VAL A 58 -9.64 6.16 -3.92
N LEU A 59 -10.80 5.52 -3.86
CA LEU A 59 -11.05 4.19 -4.39
C LEU A 59 -11.69 4.31 -5.77
N PHE A 60 -10.94 3.91 -6.79
CA PHE A 60 -11.42 3.81 -8.16
C PHE A 60 -12.00 2.42 -8.41
N ASP A 61 -13.20 2.38 -8.98
CA ASP A 61 -13.89 1.16 -9.37
C ASP A 61 -14.49 1.32 -10.78
N GLU A 62 -14.92 0.22 -11.38
CA GLU A 62 -15.48 0.17 -12.74
C GLU A 62 -14.55 0.80 -13.79
N VAL A 63 -13.23 0.63 -13.60
CA VAL A 63 -12.19 1.20 -14.47
C VAL A 63 -12.34 0.66 -15.90
N PRO A 64 -12.52 1.52 -16.92
CA PRO A 64 -12.72 1.09 -18.30
C PRO A 64 -11.60 0.17 -18.81
N GLY A 65 -11.99 -0.89 -19.51
CA GLY A 65 -11.07 -1.90 -20.03
C GLY A 65 -10.51 -2.87 -18.99
N CYS A 66 -10.92 -2.77 -17.72
CA CYS A 66 -10.57 -3.73 -16.67
C CYS A 66 -11.79 -4.61 -16.31
N PRO A 67 -11.59 -5.86 -15.84
CA PRO A 67 -12.70 -6.69 -15.39
C PRO A 67 -13.41 -6.08 -14.17
N LYS A 68 -14.71 -6.32 -14.04
CA LYS A 68 -15.51 -5.84 -12.90
C LYS A 68 -14.94 -6.35 -11.57
N GLY A 69 -14.88 -5.47 -10.57
CA GLY A 69 -14.36 -5.78 -9.23
C GLY A 69 -12.86 -5.53 -9.07
N PHE A 70 -12.13 -5.25 -10.16
CA PHE A 70 -10.75 -4.83 -10.10
C PHE A 70 -10.68 -3.33 -9.79
N ARG A 71 -10.24 -3.02 -8.57
CA ARG A 71 -10.24 -1.67 -7.99
C ARG A 71 -8.83 -1.18 -7.72
N LEU A 72 -8.66 0.13 -7.67
CA LEU A 72 -7.41 0.78 -7.31
C LEU A 72 -7.65 1.79 -6.20
N ILE A 73 -6.79 1.83 -5.20
CA ILE A 73 -6.83 2.84 -4.14
C ILE A 73 -5.56 3.66 -4.12
N ILE A 74 -5.70 4.98 -3.96
CA ILE A 74 -4.57 5.90 -3.78
C ILE A 74 -4.63 6.62 -2.43
N ASN A 75 -3.49 7.21 -2.08
CA ASN A 75 -3.36 8.19 -1.01
C ASN A 75 -3.77 7.66 0.38
N VAL A 76 -3.27 6.51 0.82
CA VAL A 76 -3.68 5.88 2.11
C VAL A 76 -2.99 6.46 3.36
N PHE A 77 -2.05 7.41 3.20
CA PHE A 77 -1.22 7.97 4.29
C PHE A 77 -1.34 9.50 4.49
N ALA A 78 -2.36 10.16 3.93
CA ALA A 78 -2.61 11.59 4.19
C ALA A 78 -3.72 11.81 5.23
N GLY A 79 -4.09 13.06 5.49
CA GLY A 79 -5.20 13.44 6.36
C GLY A 79 -5.12 12.88 7.77
N LYS A 80 -6.27 12.78 8.44
CA LYS A 80 -6.36 12.18 9.77
C LYS A 80 -6.26 10.66 9.71
N ARG A 81 -6.59 10.05 8.57
CA ARG A 81 -6.47 8.59 8.36
C ARG A 81 -5.04 8.09 8.51
N ARG A 82 -4.02 8.93 8.30
CA ARG A 82 -2.61 8.61 8.58
C ARG A 82 -2.42 8.01 9.98
N ASN A 83 -3.13 8.55 10.98
CA ASN A 83 -3.07 8.05 12.35
C ASN A 83 -3.56 6.60 12.45
N MET A 84 -4.79 6.30 12.00
CA MET A 84 -5.29 4.92 12.03
C MET A 84 -4.43 3.96 11.19
N THR A 85 -3.88 4.40 10.05
CA THR A 85 -3.02 3.57 9.20
C THR A 85 -1.76 3.13 9.94
N LEU A 86 -1.26 3.94 10.89
CA LEU A 86 -0.13 3.61 11.76
C LEU A 86 -0.55 3.04 13.13
N GLY A 87 -1.85 2.81 13.32
CA GLY A 87 -2.43 2.24 14.52
C GLY A 87 -2.64 3.25 15.65
N PHE A 88 -2.65 4.55 15.40
CA PHE A 88 -2.76 5.58 16.44
C PHE A 88 -4.13 6.30 16.46
N PRO A 89 -4.50 6.95 17.57
CA PRO A 89 -5.71 7.76 17.65
C PRO A 89 -5.79 8.87 16.60
N ASN A 90 -6.97 9.09 16.02
CA ASN A 90 -7.16 9.99 14.87
C ASN A 90 -6.99 11.49 15.16
N HIS A 91 -6.82 11.87 16.42
CA HIS A 91 -6.70 13.27 16.84
C HIS A 91 -5.25 13.75 16.96
N LEU A 92 -4.25 12.86 16.80
CA LEU A 92 -2.86 13.27 16.88
C LEU A 92 -2.49 14.18 15.70
N SER A 93 -1.74 15.23 16.01
CA SER A 93 -0.99 16.02 15.04
C SER A 93 0.15 15.19 14.44
N LYS A 94 0.75 15.69 13.35
CA LYS A 94 1.90 15.01 12.71
C LYS A 94 3.10 14.84 13.65
N GLN A 95 3.33 15.83 14.50
CA GLN A 95 4.44 15.80 15.45
C GLN A 95 4.18 14.76 16.54
N GLU A 96 2.98 14.76 17.13
CA GLU A 96 2.58 13.78 18.14
C GLU A 96 2.59 12.35 17.55
N LEU A 97 2.09 12.17 16.32
CA LEU A 97 2.15 10.90 15.61
C LEU A 97 3.60 10.43 15.40
N SER A 98 4.50 11.33 14.98
CA SER A 98 5.91 11.01 14.76
C SER A 98 6.60 10.59 16.06
N GLN A 99 6.32 11.30 17.15
CA GLN A 99 6.84 10.99 18.48
C GLN A 99 6.30 9.63 18.97
N ALA A 100 4.98 9.41 18.88
CA ALA A 100 4.35 8.16 19.30
C ALA A 100 4.86 6.96 18.49
N PHE A 101 5.00 7.12 17.17
CA PHE A 101 5.57 6.10 16.28
C PHE A 101 7.02 5.77 16.66
N PHE A 102 7.85 6.80 16.89
CA PHE A 102 9.23 6.61 17.33
C PHE A 102 9.31 5.86 18.66
N GLU A 103 8.53 6.28 19.66
CA GLU A 103 8.54 5.69 20.99
C GLU A 103 8.10 4.21 21.00
N HIS A 104 7.10 3.87 20.20
CA HIS A 104 6.51 2.52 20.21
C HIS A 104 7.21 1.56 19.25
N TYR A 105 7.49 2.00 18.01
CA TYR A 105 7.98 1.10 16.97
C TYR A 105 9.49 1.16 16.75
N LEU A 106 10.15 2.30 17.00
CA LEU A 106 11.57 2.48 16.66
C LEU A 106 12.50 2.40 17.87
N LYS A 107 12.11 2.96 19.03
CA LYS A 107 12.96 3.03 20.23
C LYS A 107 13.32 1.65 20.78
N LYS A 108 12.38 0.70 20.73
CA LYS A 108 12.59 -0.69 21.13
C LYS A 108 11.90 -1.61 20.13
N GLN A 109 12.54 -1.83 18.99
CA GLN A 109 12.03 -2.73 17.95
C GLN A 109 11.81 -4.13 18.52
N GLN A 110 10.55 -4.57 18.54
CA GLN A 110 10.18 -5.93 18.85
C GLN A 110 9.85 -6.66 17.55
N ARG A 111 10.53 -7.78 17.30
CA ARG A 111 10.21 -8.66 16.18
C ARG A 111 9.22 -9.71 16.66
N ILE A 112 8.02 -9.68 16.08
CA ILE A 112 6.99 -10.69 16.30
C ILE A 112 7.07 -11.67 15.14
N ALA A 113 7.23 -12.96 15.42
CA ALA A 113 7.26 -13.97 14.38
C ALA A 113 5.88 -14.08 13.70
N PRO A 114 5.81 -14.18 12.36
CA PRO A 114 4.55 -14.39 11.67
C PRO A 114 3.99 -15.77 11.99
N THR A 115 2.66 -15.87 12.07
CA THR A 115 1.97 -17.16 12.12
C THR A 115 1.85 -17.70 10.70
N LEU A 116 2.30 -18.94 10.48
CA LEU A 116 2.09 -19.65 9.23
C LEU A 116 0.65 -20.17 9.16
N VAL A 117 -0.02 -19.94 8.04
CA VAL A 117 -1.39 -20.36 7.77
C VAL A 117 -1.47 -20.99 6.38
N ASP A 118 -2.37 -21.96 6.21
CA ASP A 118 -2.48 -22.73 4.96
C ASP A 118 -3.41 -22.09 3.92
N ASP A 119 -4.24 -21.12 4.34
CA ASP A 119 -5.24 -20.47 3.48
C ASP A 119 -5.51 -19.02 3.93
N GLY A 120 -6.22 -18.26 3.11
CA GLY A 120 -6.66 -16.90 3.41
C GLY A 120 -7.29 -16.22 2.19
N ALA A 121 -7.95 -15.07 2.42
CA ALA A 121 -8.68 -14.34 1.38
C ALA A 121 -7.83 -13.93 0.15
N VAL A 122 -6.50 -14.00 0.23
CA VAL A 122 -5.62 -13.77 -0.92
C VAL A 122 -5.68 -14.91 -1.95
N PHE A 123 -6.09 -16.13 -1.56
CA PHE A 123 -6.16 -17.31 -2.42
C PHE A 123 -7.54 -17.53 -3.08
N GLU A 124 -8.54 -16.69 -2.78
CA GLU A 124 -9.89 -16.77 -3.37
C GLU A 124 -9.89 -16.77 -4.91
N ASN A 125 -8.87 -16.16 -5.53
CA ASN A 125 -8.67 -16.14 -6.98
C ASN A 125 -7.22 -16.52 -7.29
N THR A 126 -7.01 -17.73 -7.81
CA THR A 126 -5.69 -18.23 -8.19
C THR A 126 -5.60 -18.39 -9.70
N LEU A 127 -4.53 -17.86 -10.31
CA LEU A 127 -4.27 -17.93 -11.75
C LEU A 127 -2.89 -18.53 -11.96
N THR A 128 -2.79 -19.46 -12.91
CA THR A 128 -1.51 -20.14 -13.19
C THR A 128 -1.23 -20.21 -14.69
N GLY A 129 0.05 -20.34 -15.05
CA GLY A 129 0.47 -20.54 -16.43
C GLY A 129 -0.06 -19.47 -17.40
N GLU A 130 -0.87 -19.89 -18.36
CA GLU A 130 -1.42 -19.01 -19.42
C GLU A 130 -2.52 -18.06 -18.94
N GLU A 131 -3.12 -18.33 -17.78
CA GLU A 131 -4.15 -17.47 -17.19
C GLU A 131 -3.56 -16.20 -16.55
N VAL A 132 -2.23 -16.18 -16.35
CA VAL A 132 -1.53 -15.01 -15.82
C VAL A 132 -1.57 -13.88 -16.85
N ASP A 133 -2.17 -12.78 -16.43
CA ASP A 133 -2.21 -11.53 -17.17
C ASP A 133 -2.17 -10.37 -16.19
N VAL A 134 -1.02 -9.68 -16.08
CA VAL A 134 -0.85 -8.50 -15.23
C VAL A 134 -1.47 -7.24 -15.84
N THR A 135 -1.80 -7.26 -17.13
CA THR A 135 -2.36 -6.09 -17.83
C THR A 135 -3.84 -5.86 -17.54
N LYS A 136 -4.53 -6.87 -17.00
CA LYS A 136 -5.97 -6.80 -16.64
C LYS A 136 -6.26 -5.95 -15.40
N PHE A 137 -5.24 -5.68 -14.57
CA PHE A 137 -5.40 -4.84 -13.38
C PHE A 137 -5.45 -3.36 -13.78
N PRO A 138 -6.18 -2.51 -13.04
CA PRO A 138 -6.35 -1.08 -13.30
C PRO A 138 -5.08 -0.27 -12.99
N THR A 139 -3.93 -0.74 -13.45
CA THR A 139 -2.64 -0.09 -13.25
C THR A 139 -2.58 1.14 -14.16
N PRO A 140 -2.46 2.35 -13.60
CA PRO A 140 -2.50 3.54 -14.41
C PRO A 140 -1.14 3.87 -15.01
N ILE A 141 -1.18 4.76 -16.00
CA ILE A 141 -0.05 5.63 -16.29
C ILE A 141 -0.10 6.73 -15.23
N TRP A 142 0.89 6.78 -14.33
CA TRP A 142 0.82 7.69 -13.18
C TRP A 142 1.09 9.13 -13.58
N HIS A 143 2.05 9.34 -14.48
CA HIS A 143 2.38 10.66 -15.01
C HIS A 143 2.50 10.61 -16.53
N VAL A 144 2.18 11.72 -17.20
CA VAL A 144 2.12 11.86 -18.67
C VAL A 144 3.39 11.39 -19.39
N HIS A 145 4.55 11.47 -18.73
CA HIS A 145 5.86 11.11 -19.30
C HIS A 145 6.44 9.80 -18.76
N ASP A 146 5.67 9.02 -18.00
CA ASP A 146 6.12 7.70 -17.55
C ASP A 146 6.34 6.78 -18.75
N GLY A 147 7.45 6.03 -18.74
CA GLY A 147 7.77 5.05 -19.80
C GLY A 147 6.85 3.83 -19.83
N GLY A 148 5.92 3.70 -18.89
CA GLY A 148 4.99 2.57 -18.79
C GLY A 148 4.12 2.61 -17.53
N ARG A 149 3.27 1.60 -17.39
CA ARG A 149 2.34 1.45 -16.26
C ARG A 149 3.07 0.83 -15.06
N TYR A 150 3.07 1.50 -13.91
CA TYR A 150 3.70 0.97 -12.70
C TYR A 150 2.70 0.30 -11.79
N ILE A 151 2.74 -1.03 -11.73
CA ILE A 151 1.85 -1.84 -10.87
C ILE A 151 2.32 -1.87 -9.42
N GLY A 152 3.63 -1.76 -9.20
CA GLY A 152 4.21 -1.73 -7.86
C GLY A 152 4.57 -0.33 -7.41
N THR A 153 3.64 0.40 -6.79
CA THR A 153 3.86 1.78 -6.28
C THR A 153 3.58 1.94 -4.79
N GLY A 154 2.72 1.11 -4.22
CA GLY A 154 2.35 1.08 -2.80
C GLY A 154 2.43 -0.33 -2.22
N CYS A 155 3.46 -1.09 -2.59
CA CYS A 155 3.64 -2.49 -2.21
C CYS A 155 5.08 -2.80 -1.79
N PHE A 156 5.27 -3.99 -1.23
CA PHE A 156 6.58 -4.59 -1.03
C PHE A 156 6.76 -5.74 -2.03
N SER A 157 7.97 -5.93 -2.54
CA SER A 157 8.38 -7.20 -3.13
C SER A 157 9.02 -8.06 -2.04
N VAL A 158 8.61 -9.32 -1.99
CA VAL A 158 9.15 -10.29 -1.03
C VAL A 158 10.22 -11.12 -1.73
N THR A 159 11.43 -11.11 -1.18
CA THR A 159 12.57 -11.91 -1.67
C THR A 159 13.12 -12.75 -0.52
N MET A 160 13.74 -13.87 -0.82
CA MET A 160 14.39 -14.74 0.15
C MET A 160 15.82 -14.97 -0.28
N ASP A 161 16.75 -14.86 0.67
CA ASP A 161 18.15 -15.19 0.44
C ASP A 161 18.27 -16.68 0.03
N PRO A 162 18.97 -17.02 -1.07
CA PRO A 162 19.01 -18.39 -1.57
C PRO A 162 19.78 -19.35 -0.66
N ASP A 163 20.73 -18.85 0.14
CA ASP A 163 21.62 -19.65 0.97
C ASP A 163 21.13 -19.71 2.43
N GLU A 164 20.94 -18.54 3.03
CA GLU A 164 20.58 -18.38 4.45
C GLU A 164 19.07 -18.36 4.69
N ARG A 165 18.26 -18.25 3.63
CA ARG A 165 16.79 -18.33 3.66
C ARG A 165 16.07 -17.26 4.49
N TRP A 166 16.72 -16.15 4.81
CA TRP A 166 16.05 -15.03 5.46
C TRP A 166 15.24 -14.21 4.46
N VAL A 167 14.12 -13.65 4.93
CA VAL A 167 13.14 -12.95 4.08
C VAL A 167 13.35 -11.44 4.14
N ASN A 168 13.25 -10.80 2.98
CA ASN A 168 13.21 -9.36 2.83
C ASN A 168 11.85 -8.93 2.24
N ALA A 169 11.26 -7.89 2.82
CA ALA A 169 10.10 -7.19 2.27
C ALA A 169 10.52 -5.76 1.92
N GLY A 170 10.93 -5.55 0.66
CA GLY A 170 11.48 -4.28 0.20
C GLY A 170 10.53 -3.53 -0.74
N CYS A 171 10.50 -2.20 -0.66
CA CYS A 171 9.75 -1.39 -1.64
C CYS A 171 10.58 -1.21 -2.92
N TYR A 172 10.21 -1.90 -3.99
CA TYR A 172 10.81 -1.73 -5.31
C TYR A 172 9.72 -1.39 -6.33
N ARG A 173 9.93 -0.32 -7.11
CA ARG A 173 9.01 0.06 -8.17
C ARG A 173 8.94 -1.03 -9.24
N ALA A 174 7.72 -1.42 -9.62
CA ALA A 174 7.47 -2.44 -10.63
C ALA A 174 6.76 -1.85 -11.85
N MET A 175 7.37 -1.95 -13.04
CA MET A 175 6.79 -1.48 -14.30
C MET A 175 6.35 -2.68 -15.15
N ILE A 176 5.14 -2.62 -15.72
CA ILE A 176 4.63 -3.62 -16.65
C ILE A 176 5.32 -3.48 -18.01
N HIS A 177 5.78 -4.60 -18.57
CA HIS A 177 6.24 -4.68 -19.96
C HIS A 177 5.19 -5.34 -20.87
N ASP A 178 4.62 -6.47 -20.42
CA ASP A 178 3.61 -7.23 -21.15
C ASP A 178 2.67 -7.99 -20.18
N ARG A 179 1.88 -8.96 -20.69
CA ARG A 179 0.96 -9.80 -19.89
C ARG A 179 1.62 -10.58 -18.77
N LYS A 180 2.89 -10.97 -18.92
CA LYS A 180 3.57 -11.92 -18.02
C LYS A 180 4.84 -11.37 -17.40
N SER A 181 5.28 -10.16 -17.77
CA SER A 181 6.54 -9.62 -17.30
C SER A 181 6.44 -8.20 -16.72
N VAL A 182 7.19 -8.00 -15.64
CA VAL A 182 7.42 -6.70 -14.98
C VAL A 182 8.92 -6.53 -14.70
N SER A 183 9.44 -5.32 -14.76
CA SER A 183 10.78 -5.00 -14.23
C SER A 183 10.68 -4.52 -12.79
N LEU A 184 11.67 -4.88 -11.98
CA LEU A 184 11.88 -4.33 -10.64
C LEU A 184 13.22 -3.60 -10.58
N LEU A 185 13.20 -2.34 -10.13
CA LEU A 185 14.43 -1.61 -9.85
C LEU A 185 14.93 -1.92 -8.43
N MET A 186 15.91 -2.80 -8.32
CA MET A 186 16.62 -3.09 -7.07
C MET A 186 18.03 -2.48 -7.12
N VAL A 187 18.18 -1.34 -6.46
CA VAL A 187 19.44 -0.57 -6.41
C VAL A 187 20.53 -1.37 -5.68
N PRO A 188 21.80 -1.32 -6.13
CA PRO A 188 22.93 -1.92 -5.42
C PRO A 188 22.96 -1.56 -3.93
N GLY A 189 23.26 -2.53 -3.08
CA GLY A 189 23.31 -2.37 -1.62
C GLY A 189 21.96 -2.49 -0.90
N LYS A 190 20.84 -2.73 -1.61
CA LYS A 190 19.56 -3.13 -1.00
C LYS A 190 19.45 -4.64 -0.93
N HIS A 191 18.77 -5.18 0.08
CA HIS A 191 18.61 -6.62 0.28
C HIS A 191 18.09 -7.37 -0.98
N GLY A 192 17.07 -6.86 -1.66
CA GLY A 192 16.58 -7.47 -2.90
C GLY A 192 17.63 -7.56 -4.02
N HIS A 193 18.62 -6.65 -4.06
CA HIS A 193 19.76 -6.78 -4.97
C HIS A 193 20.76 -7.86 -4.53
N VAL A 194 20.93 -8.03 -3.22
CA VAL A 194 21.82 -9.04 -2.61
C VAL A 194 21.25 -10.45 -2.77
N HIS A 195 19.93 -10.61 -2.69
CA HIS A 195 19.25 -11.92 -2.77
C HIS A 195 19.15 -12.50 -4.21
N ARG A 196 19.88 -11.93 -5.18
CA ARG A 196 19.79 -12.33 -6.59
C ARG A 196 20.59 -13.59 -6.89
#